data_AF-A0A382WCC3-F1
#
_entry.id   AF-A0A382WCC3-F1
#
_cell.length_a   1.000
_cell.length_b   1.000
_cell.length_c   1.000
_cell.angle_alpha   90.00
_cell.angle_beta   90.00
_cell.angle_gamma   90.00
#
_symmetry.space_group_name_H-M   'P 1'
#
loop_
_entity.id
_entity.type
_entity.pdbx_description
1 polymer ?
#
loop_
_entity_poly.entity_id
_entity_poly.type
_entity_poly.pdbx_seq_one_letter_code
_entity_poly.pdbx_strand_id
1 'polypeptide(L)' 'MNNWQLPEGIDELTGEQAVTFESIRRRLLDLYQSWGYELVVPPMVEYIESLILTSNSVDQKTFKFLDSSSGRMLGVHSD' A
#
# COMPACT_ATOMS: atom_id res chain seq x y z
N MET A 1 4.70 25.16 -12.00
CA MET A 1 4.37 23.73 -11.88
C MET A 1 3.90 23.54 -10.45
N ASN A 2 2.65 23.13 -10.26
CA ASN A 2 2.09 22.99 -8.91
C ASN A 2 2.67 21.71 -8.30
N ASN A 3 3.76 21.83 -7.54
CA ASN A 3 4.29 20.73 -6.75
C ASN A 3 3.15 20.21 -5.88
N TRP A 4 2.82 18.92 -6.02
CA TRP A 4 2.00 18.28 -5.01
C TRP A 4 2.66 18.51 -3.65
N GLN A 5 1.89 19.08 -2.71
CA GLN A 5 2.33 19.21 -1.32
C GLN A 5 2.13 17.86 -0.67
N LEU A 6 3.11 16.98 -0.86
CA LEU A 6 3.10 15.67 -0.24
C LEU A 6 3.38 15.81 1.26
N PRO A 7 2.69 15.06 2.12
CA PRO A 7 3.02 15.00 3.54
C PRO A 7 4.45 14.51 3.76
N GLU A 8 5.02 14.84 4.92
CA GLU A 8 6.32 14.30 5.34
C GLU A 8 6.32 12.76 5.28
N GLY A 9 7.35 12.19 4.66
CA GLY A 9 7.49 10.75 4.47
C GLY A 9 6.73 10.16 3.28
N ILE A 10 6.06 10.99 2.47
CA ILE A 10 5.46 10.56 1.20
C ILE A 10 6.24 11.19 0.04
N ASP A 11 6.79 10.33 -0.81
CA ASP A 11 7.54 10.73 -1.99
C ASP A 11 6.83 10.30 -3.28
N GLU A 12 7.08 11.04 -4.35
CA GLU A 12 6.65 10.68 -5.69
C GLU A 12 7.79 9.98 -6.43
N LEU A 13 7.53 8.79 -6.97
CA LEU A 13 8.47 8.11 -7.86
C LEU A 13 8.21 8.55 -9.30
N THR A 14 9.18 9.22 -9.93
CA THR A 14 9.02 9.79 -11.28
C THR A 14 10.22 9.51 -12.20
N GLY A 15 10.02 9.71 -13.50
CA GLY A 15 11.07 9.61 -14.51
C GLY A 15 11.70 8.23 -14.60
N GLU A 16 13.03 8.19 -14.77
CA GLU A 16 13.79 6.93 -14.91
C GLU A 16 13.68 6.03 -13.68
N GLN A 17 13.49 6.60 -12.48
CA GLN A 17 13.36 5.82 -11.24
C GLN A 17 12.07 5.00 -11.24
N ALA A 18 10.95 5.60 -11.69
CA ALA A 18 9.68 4.90 -11.83
C ALA A 18 9.77 3.76 -12.86
N VAL A 19 10.40 4.01 -14.01
CA VAL A 19 10.61 3.01 -15.06
C VAL A 19 11.46 1.84 -14.54
N THR A 20 12.51 2.15 -13.77
CA THR A 20 13.41 1.13 -13.19
C THR A 20 12.66 0.27 -12.17
N PHE A 21 11.89 0.89 -11.27
CA PHE A 21 11.09 0.19 -10.28
C PHE A 21 10.09 -0.77 -10.92
N GLU A 22 9.30 -0.29 -11.89
CA GLU A 22 8.30 -1.12 -12.57
C GLU A 22 8.93 -2.24 -13.40
N SER A 23 10.11 -2.01 -13.98
CA SER A 23 10.84 -3.04 -14.71
C SER A 23 11.28 -4.19 -13.79
N ILE A 24 11.69 -3.88 -12.55
CA ILE A 24 12.05 -4.90 -11.55
C ILE A 24 10.79 -5.62 -11.05
N ARG A 25 9.73 -4.88 -10.74
CA ARG A 25 8.43 -5.44 -10.32
C ARG A 25 7.94 -6.46 -11.34
N ARG A 26 7.90 -6.12 -12.63
CA ARG A 26 7.43 -7.02 -13.69
C ARG A 26 8.26 -8.30 -13.78
N ARG A 27 9.59 -8.21 -13.68
CA ARG A 27 10.47 -9.40 -13.70
C ARG A 27 10.19 -10.35 -12.53
N LEU A 28 9.87 -9.82 -11.35
CA LEU A 28 9.49 -10.65 -10.20
C LEU A 28 8.14 -11.32 -10.42
N LEU A 29 7.16 -10.59 -10.95
CA LEU A 29 5.83 -11.15 -11.26
C LEU A 29 5.93 -12.28 -12.30
N ASP A 30 6.68 -12.06 -13.38
CA ASP A 30 6.89 -13.08 -14.43
C ASP A 30 7.57 -14.34 -13.85
N LEU A 31 8.54 -14.17 -12.94
CA LEU A 31 9.21 -15.28 -12.26
C LEU A 31 8.23 -16.11 -11.43
N TYR A 32 7.42 -15.48 -10.57
CA TYR A 32 6.47 -16.22 -9.73
C TYR A 32 5.35 -16.86 -10.55
N GLN A 33 4.90 -16.20 -11.62
CA GLN A 33 3.94 -16.78 -12.54
C GLN A 33 4.51 -18.04 -13.22
N SER A 34 5.80 -18.06 -13.54
CA SER A 34 6.46 -19.27 -14.10
C SER A 34 6.45 -20.47 -13.14
N TRP A 35 6.25 -20.23 -11.84
CA TRP A 35 6.11 -21.27 -10.81
C TRP A 35 4.65 -21.62 -10.50
N GLY A 36 3.70 -21.04 -11.23
CA GLY A 36 2.27 -21.29 -11.06
C GLY A 36 1.59 -20.46 -9.97
N TYR A 37 2.24 -19.39 -9.47
CA TYR A 37 1.58 -18.43 -8.59
C TYR A 37 0.72 -17.45 -9.39
N GLU A 38 -0.36 -17.00 -8.76
CA GLU A 38 -1.26 -15.98 -9.32
C GLU A 38 -1.01 -14.62 -8.68
N LEU A 39 -1.07 -13.57 -9.49
CA LEU A 39 -1.00 -12.20 -8.99
C LEU A 39 -2.30 -11.85 -8.25
N VAL A 40 -2.16 -11.41 -7.01
CA VAL A 40 -3.23 -10.76 -6.25
C VAL A 40 -2.84 -9.32 -5.94
N VAL A 41 -3.81 -8.41 -5.99
CA VAL A 41 -3.66 -7.02 -5.54
C VAL A 41 -4.68 -6.81 -4.42
N PRO A 42 -4.27 -6.91 -3.14
CA PRO A 42 -5.19 -6.70 -2.03
C PRO A 42 -5.66 -5.22 -1.97
N PRO A 43 -6.81 -4.94 -1.36
CA PRO A 43 -7.22 -3.57 -1.10
C PRO A 43 -6.18 -2.89 -0.18
N MET A 44 -5.81 -1.65 -0.48
CA MET A 44 -4.86 -0.88 0.34
C MET A 44 -5.46 -0.43 1.69
N VAL A 45 -6.78 -0.50 1.81
CA VAL A 45 -7.56 -0.01 2.94
C VAL A 45 -8.58 -1.06 3.34
N GLU A 46 -8.61 -1.37 4.62
CA GLU A 46 -9.55 -2.32 5.21
C GLU A 46 -10.12 -1.75 6.52
N TYR A 47 -11.20 -2.36 7.01
CA TYR A 47 -11.72 -2.04 8.34
C TYR A 47 -10.71 -2.44 9.41
N ILE A 48 -10.50 -1.59 10.41
CA ILE A 48 -9.52 -1.85 11.47
C ILE A 48 -9.83 -3.15 12.22
N GLU A 49 -11.10 -3.53 12.32
CA GLU A 49 -11.48 -4.81 12.96
C GLU A 49 -11.09 -6.05 12.13
N SER A 50 -10.87 -5.88 10.82
CA SER A 50 -10.49 -6.94 9.88
C SER A 50 -8.98 -6.99 9.62
N LEU A 51 -8.30 -5.85 9.76
CA LEU A 51 -6.84 -5.78 9.73
C LEU A 51 -6.26 -6.67 10.82
N ILE A 52 -5.39 -7.60 10.43
CA ILE A 52 -4.60 -8.39 11.38
C ILE A 52 -3.54 -7.46 11.96
N LEU A 53 -3.91 -6.70 12.99
CA LEU A 53 -2.99 -5.94 13.80
C LEU A 53 -2.21 -6.93 14.69
N THR A 54 -1.20 -7.56 14.09
CA THR A 54 -0.39 -8.63 14.71
C THR A 54 0.35 -8.16 15.96
N SER A 55 0.44 -6.84 16.21
CA SER A 55 1.04 -6.26 17.41
C SER A 55 0.55 -4.84 17.69
N ASN A 56 0.65 -4.41 18.96
CA ASN A 56 0.35 -3.03 19.35
C ASN A 56 1.24 -1.99 18.64
N SER A 57 2.45 -2.36 18.24
CA SER A 57 3.34 -1.47 17.49
C SER A 57 2.89 -1.29 16.04
N VAL A 58 2.26 -2.29 15.44
CA VAL A 58 1.63 -2.18 14.12
C VAL A 58 0.39 -1.28 14.19
N ASP A 59 -0.44 -1.43 15.23
CA ASP A 59 -1.61 -0.56 15.45
C ASP A 59 -1.24 0.92 15.56
N GLN A 60 -0.17 1.25 16.29
CA GLN A 60 0.32 2.63 16.45
C GLN A 60 0.85 3.25 15.16
N LYS A 61 1.35 2.43 14.22
CA LYS A 61 1.90 2.89 12.94
C LYS A 61 0.87 2.87 11.81
N THR A 62 -0.31 2.31 12.06
CA THR A 62 -1.40 2.26 11.07
C THR A 62 -2.02 3.65 10.94
N PHE A 63 -2.06 4.18 9.72
CA PHE A 63 -2.85 5.38 9.43
C PHE A 63 -4.34 5.02 9.45
N LYS A 64 -5.10 5.71 10.29
CA LYS A 64 -6.52 5.44 10.55
C LYS A 64 -7.38 6.62 10.13
N PHE A 65 -8.52 6.36 9.52
CA PHE A 65 -9.47 7.40 9.14
C PHE A 65 -10.91 6.92 9.29
N LEU A 66 -11.81 7.87 9.57
CA LEU A 66 -13.24 7.60 9.68
C LEU A 66 -13.86 7.58 8.28
N ASP A 67 -14.54 6.50 7.93
CA ASP A 67 -15.47 6.48 6.82
C ASP A 67 -16.77 7.19 7.23
N SER A 68 -17.01 8.38 6.68
CA SER A 68 -18.17 9.19 7.01
C SER A 68 -19.50 8.56 6.58
N SER A 69 -19.48 7.63 5.61
CA SER A 69 -20.69 6.98 5.11
C SER A 69 -21.16 5.85 6.01
N SER A 70 -20.24 5.03 6.52
CA SER A 70 -20.54 3.89 7.39
C SER A 70 -20.36 4.18 8.88
N GLY A 71 -19.63 5.23 9.24
CA GLY A 71 -19.23 5.54 10.61
C GLY A 71 -18.16 4.61 11.17
N ARG A 72 -17.56 3.74 10.33
CA ARG A 72 -16.53 2.78 10.75
C ARG A 72 -15.14 3.35 10.55
N MET A 73 -14.18 2.82 11.32
CA MET A 73 -12.77 3.16 11.15
C MET A 73 -12.11 2.26 10.11
N LEU A 74 -11.41 2.90 9.18
CA LEU A 74 -10.57 2.26 8.17
C LEU A 74 -9.10 2.43 8.54
N GLY A 75 -8.28 1.45 8.15
CA GLY A 75 -6.83 1.48 8.29
C GLY A 75 -6.16 1.27 6.93
N VAL A 76 -5.04 1.97 6.71
CA VAL A 76 -4.13 1.70 5.59
C VAL A 76 -3.23 0.54 5.96
N HIS A 77 -3.04 -0.43 5.05
CA HIS A 77 -2.11 -1.55 5.27
C HIS A 77 -0.69 -1.05 5.57
N SER A 78 0.01 -1.77 6.45
CA SER A 78 1.35 -1.39 6.94
C SER A 78 2.44 -2.39 6.51
N ASP A 79 2.05 -3.38 5.71
CA ASP A 79 2.82 -4.52 5.23
C ASP A 79 2.98 -4.54 3.70
#